data_AF-A0A2N3DVF2-F1
#
_entry.id   AF-A0A2N3DVF2-F1
#
_cell.length_a   1.000
_cell.length_b   1.000
_cell.length_c   1.000
_cell.angle_alpha   90.00
_cell.angle_beta   90.00
_cell.angle_gamma   90.00
#
_symmetry.space_group_name_H-M   'P 1'
#
loop_
_entity.id
_entity.type
_entity.pdbx_description
1 polymer ?
#
loop_
_entity_poly.entity_id
_entity_poly.type
_entity_poly.pdbx_seq_one_letter_code
_entity_poly.pdbx_strand_id
1 'polypeptide(L)'
;MNVASTATIIASGALKIIVAGLAGSEIRKAAAIAMNRPKRVPHNLRVSTQYLNALALGIYKLSLRDSKIYTASGLFSYVSENCVNELEALTAKDLLLFAQKDAIKGDIRVSYLLDKPVNDVLISARYQLSARAGRVVTQLELHRLAISIVAEQ
;
A
#
# COMPACT_ATOMS: atom_id res chain seq x y z
N MET A 1 -1.42 -38.56 33.78
CA MET A 1 -0.34 -39.20 32.98
C MET A 1 0.37 -38.12 32.20
N ASN A 2 1.66 -37.96 32.49
CA ASN A 2 2.54 -36.95 31.92
C ASN A 2 3.04 -37.48 30.56
N VAL A 3 2.82 -36.75 29.47
CA VAL A 3 3.44 -37.07 28.17
C VAL A 3 4.18 -35.82 27.72
N ALA A 4 5.49 -35.83 27.94
CA ALA A 4 6.40 -34.77 27.54
C ALA A 4 6.30 -34.55 26.02
N SER A 5 5.94 -33.33 25.61
CA SER A 5 6.07 -32.89 24.22
C SER A 5 7.52 -32.41 24.02
N THR A 6 8.38 -33.31 23.57
CA THR A 6 9.73 -32.99 23.16
C THR A 6 9.69 -32.39 21.75
N ALA A 7 9.81 -31.07 21.64
CA ALA A 7 10.02 -30.40 20.37
C ALA A 7 11.53 -30.21 20.15
N THR A 8 12.15 -31.09 19.36
CA THR A 8 13.52 -30.89 18.89
C THR A 8 13.52 -29.91 17.72
N ILE A 9 14.17 -28.76 17.89
CA ILE A 9 14.36 -27.76 16.84
C ILE A 9 15.74 -28.01 16.20
N ILE A 10 15.76 -28.40 14.93
CA ILE A 10 16.98 -28.40 14.11
C ILE A 10 16.76 -27.45 12.94
N ALA A 11 17.59 -26.40 12.86
CA ALA A 11 17.53 -25.40 11.81
C ALA A 11 18.31 -25.86 10.57
N SER A 12 17.61 -26.05 9.44
CA SER A 12 17.96 -25.50 8.12
C SER A 12 17.15 -26.19 7.01
N GLY A 13 16.82 -25.44 5.96
CA GLY A 13 16.43 -25.92 4.63
C GLY A 13 15.30 -26.94 4.52
N ALA A 14 14.07 -26.47 4.29
CA ALA A 14 12.87 -27.28 4.00
C ALA A 14 12.33 -28.14 5.16
N LEU A 15 11.84 -27.49 6.22
CA LEU A 15 11.11 -28.17 7.29
C LEU A 15 9.64 -28.46 6.90
N LYS A 16 9.29 -29.74 6.78
CA LYS A 16 7.91 -30.22 6.78
C LYS A 16 7.51 -30.52 8.23
N ILE A 17 6.93 -29.54 8.92
CA ILE A 17 6.47 -29.73 10.31
C ILE A 17 5.11 -30.45 10.28
N ILE A 18 5.05 -31.69 10.77
CA ILE A 18 3.80 -32.41 11.01
C ILE A 18 3.43 -32.25 12.49
N VAL A 19 2.59 -31.26 12.80
CA VAL A 19 1.97 -31.12 14.12
C VAL A 19 0.64 -31.88 14.12
N ALA A 20 0.54 -32.95 14.90
CA ALA A 20 -0.70 -33.68 15.14
C ALA A 20 -1.37 -33.18 16.44
N GLY A 21 -2.70 -33.03 16.43
CA GLY A 21 -3.49 -32.52 17.56
C GLY A 21 -4.08 -31.11 17.32
N LEU A 22 -4.79 -30.59 18.33
CA LEU A 22 -5.52 -29.31 18.27
C LEU A 22 -4.62 -28.12 17.86
N ALA A 23 -3.38 -28.08 18.36
CA ALA A 23 -2.37 -27.08 17.99
C ALA A 23 -1.96 -27.18 16.50
N GLY A 24 -1.99 -28.37 15.90
CA GLY A 24 -1.71 -28.55 14.48
C GLY A 24 -2.82 -28.03 13.56
N SER A 25 -4.06 -28.00 14.03
CA SER A 25 -5.20 -27.40 13.32
C SER A 25 -5.06 -25.87 13.24
N GLU A 26 -4.74 -25.25 14.38
CA GLU A 26 -4.47 -23.80 14.50
C GLU A 26 -3.28 -23.39 13.61
N ILE A 27 -2.17 -24.13 13.64
CA ILE A 27 -0.99 -23.85 12.82
C ILE A 27 -1.30 -24.02 11.32
N ARG A 28 -2.08 -25.05 10.92
CA ARG A 28 -2.50 -25.21 9.52
C ARG A 28 -3.42 -24.09 9.06
N LYS A 29 -4.35 -23.62 9.90
CA LYS A 29 -5.19 -22.45 9.59
C LYS A 29 -4.34 -21.18 9.47
N ALA A 30 -3.46 -20.92 10.42
CA ALA A 30 -2.56 -19.76 10.38
C ALA A 30 -1.63 -19.80 9.15
N ALA A 31 -1.11 -20.98 8.80
CA ALA A 31 -0.29 -21.19 7.61
C ALA A 31 -1.10 -21.02 6.31
N ALA A 32 -2.33 -21.55 6.23
CA ALA A 32 -3.22 -21.35 5.08
C ALA A 32 -3.60 -19.87 4.89
N ILE A 33 -3.85 -19.15 6.00
CA ILE A 33 -4.07 -17.70 5.99
C ILE A 33 -2.81 -16.97 5.52
N ALA A 34 -1.62 -17.39 5.97
CA ALA A 34 -0.35 -16.80 5.53
C ALA A 34 -0.06 -17.08 4.04
N MET A 35 -0.41 -18.26 3.53
CA MET A 35 -0.25 -18.65 2.13
C MET A 35 -1.23 -17.94 1.19
N ASN A 36 -2.39 -17.49 1.69
CA ASN A 36 -3.38 -16.71 0.94
C ASN A 36 -3.21 -15.19 1.06
N ARG A 37 -2.12 -14.70 1.67
CA ARG A 37 -1.88 -13.24 1.72
C ARG A 37 -1.57 -12.72 0.31
N PRO A 38 -2.18 -11.61 -0.11
CA PRO A 38 -1.84 -11.00 -1.38
C PRO A 38 -0.34 -10.69 -1.41
N LYS A 39 0.30 -10.95 -2.56
CA LYS A 39 1.70 -10.58 -2.77
C LYS A 39 1.86 -9.08 -2.50
N ARG A 40 2.84 -8.70 -1.68
CA ARG A 40 3.12 -7.30 -1.34
C ARG A 40 4.17 -6.71 -2.30
N VAL A 41 3.98 -5.46 -2.73
CA VAL A 41 4.88 -4.69 -3.57
C VAL A 41 5.48 -3.55 -2.73
N PRO A 42 6.82 -3.49 -2.56
CA PRO A 42 7.46 -2.44 -1.79
C PRO A 42 7.56 -1.14 -2.58
N HIS A 43 7.22 -0.03 -1.93
CA HIS A 43 7.40 1.32 -2.43
C HIS A 43 8.38 2.04 -1.53
N ASN A 44 9.52 2.44 -2.09
CA ASN A 44 10.58 3.16 -1.39
C ASN A 44 10.82 4.47 -2.12
N LEU A 45 10.32 5.55 -1.53
CA LEU A 45 10.24 6.86 -2.16
C LEU A 45 11.08 7.87 -1.41
N ARG A 46 11.63 8.83 -2.14
CA ARG A 46 12.28 10.02 -1.59
C ARG A 46 11.42 11.25 -1.91
N VAL A 47 10.90 11.88 -0.87
CA VAL A 47 9.83 12.88 -0.96
C VAL A 47 10.21 14.17 -0.25
N SER A 48 9.56 15.26 -0.64
CA SER A 48 9.68 16.54 0.05
C SER A 48 8.90 16.55 1.37
N THR A 49 9.17 17.53 2.22
CA THR A 49 8.36 17.79 3.42
C THR A 49 6.90 18.10 3.07
N GLN A 50 6.66 18.80 1.96
CA GLN A 50 5.31 19.12 1.49
C GLN A 50 4.52 17.87 1.13
N TYR A 51 5.15 16.93 0.43
CA TYR A 51 4.53 15.63 0.12
C TYR A 51 4.23 14.85 1.41
N LEU A 52 5.19 14.79 2.35
CA LEU A 52 4.98 14.08 3.60
C LEU A 52 3.82 14.67 4.40
N ASN A 53 3.72 16.00 4.48
CA ASN A 53 2.63 16.69 5.16
C ASN A 53 1.28 16.40 4.47
N ALA A 54 1.24 16.40 3.14
CA ALA A 54 0.03 16.04 2.39
C ALA A 54 -0.38 14.58 2.67
N LEU A 55 0.57 13.64 2.68
CA LEU A 55 0.30 12.24 3.02
C LEU A 55 -0.25 12.10 4.43
N ALA A 56 0.37 12.75 5.42
CA ALA A 56 -0.07 12.73 6.80
C ALA A 56 -1.48 13.32 6.96
N LEU A 57 -1.76 14.44 6.29
CA LEU A 57 -3.08 15.07 6.28
C LEU A 57 -4.13 14.18 5.64
N GLY A 58 -3.84 13.56 4.50
CA GLY A 58 -4.75 12.62 3.83
C GLY A 58 -5.08 11.43 4.73
N ILE A 59 -4.07 10.83 5.38
CA ILE A 59 -4.28 9.75 6.35
C ILE A 59 -5.14 10.22 7.52
N TYR A 60 -4.84 11.40 8.08
CA TYR A 60 -5.58 11.96 9.20
C TYR A 60 -7.05 12.20 8.85
N LYS A 61 -7.33 12.88 7.74
CA LYS A 61 -8.69 13.16 7.26
C LYS A 61 -9.48 11.87 7.01
N LEU A 62 -8.88 10.90 6.31
CA LEU A 62 -9.48 9.59 6.09
C LEU A 62 -9.79 8.89 7.41
N SER A 63 -8.85 8.96 8.36
CA SER A 63 -9.00 8.32 9.66
C SER A 63 -10.13 8.92 10.49
N LEU A 64 -10.29 10.24 10.44
CA LEU A 64 -11.42 10.92 11.07
C LEU A 64 -12.75 10.54 10.41
N ARG A 65 -12.81 10.56 9.08
CA ARG A 65 -14.04 10.28 8.33
C ARG A 65 -14.59 8.89 8.64
N ASP A 66 -13.73 7.89 8.66
CA ASP A 66 -14.13 6.48 8.85
C ASP A 66 -14.01 6.04 10.32
N SER A 67 -13.61 6.94 11.23
CA SER A 67 -13.35 6.64 12.66
C SER A 67 -12.41 5.44 12.86
N LYS A 68 -11.37 5.35 12.02
CA LYS A 68 -10.42 4.22 11.98
C LYS A 68 -9.02 4.72 11.68
N ILE A 69 -7.99 4.14 12.29
CA ILE A 69 -6.60 4.52 12.01
C ILE A 69 -6.14 3.91 10.68
N TYR A 70 -5.67 4.75 9.76
CA TYR A 70 -5.07 4.33 8.49
C TYR A 70 -3.54 4.50 8.48
N THR A 71 -2.90 3.67 7.64
CA THR A 71 -1.50 3.83 7.25
C THR A 71 -1.42 4.35 5.81
N ALA A 72 -0.22 4.68 5.32
CA ALA A 72 -0.04 5.01 3.90
C ALA A 72 -0.56 3.91 2.97
N SER A 73 -0.27 2.64 3.26
CA SER A 73 -0.83 1.50 2.53
C SER A 73 -2.36 1.49 2.57
N GLY A 74 -2.94 1.74 3.75
CA GLY A 74 -4.39 1.81 3.92
C GLY A 74 -5.03 2.93 3.11
N LEU A 75 -4.39 4.10 3.01
CA LEU A 75 -4.85 5.21 2.18
C LEU A 75 -4.88 4.81 0.70
N PHE A 76 -3.83 4.18 0.18
CA PHE A 76 -3.78 3.76 -1.22
C PHE A 76 -4.73 2.60 -1.53
N SER A 77 -4.96 1.69 -0.58
CA SER A 77 -6.03 0.70 -0.67
C SER A 77 -7.40 1.37 -0.78
N TYR A 78 -7.70 2.32 0.12
CA TYR A 78 -8.94 3.09 0.08
C TYR A 78 -9.14 3.76 -1.28
N VAL A 79 -8.10 4.42 -1.81
CA VAL A 79 -8.14 5.06 -3.13
C VAL A 79 -8.45 4.05 -4.24
N SER A 80 -7.80 2.89 -4.22
CA SER A 80 -8.01 1.86 -5.25
C SER A 80 -9.39 1.19 -5.20
N GLU A 81 -10.08 1.28 -4.07
CA GLU A 81 -11.39 0.66 -3.87
C GLU A 81 -12.54 1.66 -4.06
N ASN A 82 -12.33 2.91 -3.67
CA ASN A 82 -13.40 3.90 -3.54
C ASN A 82 -13.22 5.13 -4.42
N CYS A 83 -12.02 5.38 -4.95
CA CYS A 83 -11.70 6.62 -5.66
C CYS A 83 -11.11 6.39 -7.06
N VAL A 84 -11.32 5.21 -7.65
CA VAL A 84 -10.74 4.87 -8.96
C VAL A 84 -11.29 5.77 -10.05
N ASN A 85 -12.59 6.03 -10.05
CA ASN A 85 -13.23 6.87 -11.06
C ASN A 85 -12.68 8.29 -11.03
N GLU A 86 -12.46 8.85 -9.84
CA GLU A 86 -11.84 10.16 -9.63
C GLU A 86 -10.40 10.16 -10.14
N LEU A 87 -9.64 9.10 -9.86
CA LEU A 87 -8.26 8.94 -10.35
C LEU A 87 -8.21 8.86 -11.88
N GLU A 88 -9.15 8.14 -12.47
CA GLU A 88 -9.30 8.00 -13.91
C GLU A 88 -9.87 9.27 -14.57
N ALA A 89 -10.53 10.15 -13.83
CA ALA A 89 -10.98 11.45 -14.33
C ALA A 89 -9.87 12.53 -14.34
N LEU A 90 -8.73 12.28 -13.67
CA LEU A 90 -7.63 13.23 -13.60
C LEU A 90 -7.04 13.57 -14.97
N THR A 91 -6.63 14.84 -15.08
CA THR A 91 -6.12 15.47 -16.30
C THR A 91 -4.68 15.97 -16.13
N ALA A 92 -4.11 16.45 -17.23
CA ALA A 92 -2.81 17.12 -17.21
C ALA A 92 -2.78 18.37 -16.32
N LYS A 93 -3.92 19.06 -16.16
CA LYS A 93 -4.02 20.26 -15.32
C LYS A 93 -3.88 19.92 -13.84
N ASP A 94 -4.46 18.80 -13.41
CA ASP A 94 -4.38 18.33 -12.02
C ASP A 94 -2.94 17.99 -11.63
N LEU A 95 -2.16 17.42 -12.57
CA LEU A 95 -0.73 17.19 -12.38
C LEU A 95 0.04 18.49 -12.11
N LEU A 96 -0.30 19.57 -12.81
CA LEU A 96 0.36 20.88 -12.63
C LEU A 96 -0.05 21.56 -11.33
N LEU A 97 -1.27 21.31 -10.86
CA LEU A 97 -1.81 21.95 -9.66
C LEU A 97 -1.34 21.23 -8.40
N PHE A 98 -1.44 19.91 -8.36
CA PHE A 98 -1.24 19.13 -7.14
C PHE A 98 0.09 18.38 -7.09
N ALA A 99 0.74 18.13 -8.24
CA ALA A 99 1.90 17.25 -8.35
C ALA A 99 3.11 17.90 -9.05
N GLN A 100 3.39 19.18 -8.76
CA GLN A 100 4.58 19.86 -9.28
C GLN A 100 5.85 19.10 -8.85
N LYS A 101 6.70 18.75 -9.82
CA LYS A 101 7.87 17.88 -9.61
C LYS A 101 8.79 18.37 -8.51
N ASP A 102 9.05 19.67 -8.47
CA ASP A 102 9.95 20.29 -7.49
C ASP A 102 9.34 20.33 -6.08
N ALA A 103 8.00 20.28 -6.00
CA ALA A 103 7.26 20.27 -4.74
C ALA A 103 7.11 18.85 -4.15
N ILE A 104 7.26 17.78 -4.94
CA ILE A 104 6.98 16.41 -4.46
C ILE A 104 8.24 15.58 -4.18
N LYS A 105 9.36 15.84 -4.87
CA LYS A 105 10.62 15.11 -4.67
C LYS A 105 11.47 15.82 -3.61
N GLY A 106 12.12 15.06 -2.74
CA GLY A 106 12.99 15.61 -1.69
C GLY A 106 13.84 14.52 -1.04
N ASP A 107 14.38 14.79 0.14
CA ASP A 107 15.35 13.90 0.79
C ASP A 107 14.74 12.96 1.85
N ILE A 108 13.46 13.13 2.18
CA ILE A 108 12.81 12.32 3.21
C ILE A 108 12.46 10.96 2.63
N ARG A 109 12.91 9.88 3.30
CA ARG A 109 12.59 8.51 2.88
C ARG A 109 11.24 8.07 3.44
N VAL A 110 10.33 7.67 2.56
CA VAL A 110 9.04 7.08 2.91
C VAL A 110 8.94 5.70 2.28
N SER A 111 8.58 4.70 3.10
CA SER A 111 8.50 3.31 2.69
C SER A 111 7.19 2.69 3.14
N TYR A 112 6.51 1.97 2.24
CA TYR A 112 5.30 1.22 2.54
C TYR A 112 5.10 0.05 1.56
N LEU A 113 4.20 -0.86 1.91
CA LEU A 113 3.92 -2.08 1.15
C LEU A 113 2.49 -2.06 0.65
N LEU A 114 2.29 -2.16 -0.67
CA LEU A 114 0.95 -2.29 -1.25
C LEU A 114 0.64 -3.74 -1.56
N ASP A 115 -0.62 -4.14 -1.43
CA ASP A 115 -1.07 -5.40 -2.01
C ASP A 115 -0.98 -5.32 -3.54
N LYS A 116 -0.60 -6.43 -4.18
CA LYS A 116 -0.42 -6.48 -5.64
C LYS A 116 -1.66 -5.99 -6.40
N PRO A 117 -2.91 -6.40 -6.06
CA PRO A 117 -4.09 -5.89 -6.74
C PRO A 117 -4.23 -4.36 -6.66
N VAL A 118 -3.99 -3.78 -5.47
CA VAL A 118 -4.01 -2.32 -5.26
C VAL A 118 -2.96 -1.64 -6.14
N ASN A 119 -1.73 -2.19 -6.15
CA ASN A 119 -0.65 -1.68 -6.97
C ASN A 119 -0.97 -1.73 -8.47
N ASP A 120 -1.58 -2.82 -8.94
CA ASP A 120 -1.91 -3.02 -10.35
C ASP A 120 -2.99 -2.02 -10.81
N VAL A 121 -3.99 -1.72 -9.97
CA VAL A 121 -4.99 -0.67 -10.21
C VAL A 121 -4.33 0.71 -10.33
N LEU A 122 -3.47 1.06 -9.38
CA LEU A 122 -2.77 2.35 -9.42
C LEU A 122 -1.84 2.49 -10.63
N ILE A 123 -1.16 1.40 -11.03
CA ILE A 123 -0.34 1.38 -12.24
C ILE A 123 -1.20 1.62 -13.48
N SER A 124 -2.36 0.96 -13.59
CA SER A 124 -3.30 1.15 -14.70
C SER A 124 -3.73 2.62 -14.82
N ALA A 125 -4.19 3.21 -13.72
CA ALA A 125 -4.64 4.60 -13.69
C ALA A 125 -3.49 5.57 -14.05
N ARG A 126 -2.26 5.28 -13.62
CA ARG A 126 -1.06 6.05 -14.03
C ARG A 126 -0.80 5.99 -15.53
N TYR A 127 -0.98 4.83 -16.15
CA TYR A 127 -0.78 4.69 -17.60
C TYR A 127 -1.84 5.48 -18.37
N GLN A 128 -3.11 5.39 -17.97
CA GLN A 128 -4.17 6.19 -18.57
C GLN A 128 -3.89 7.70 -18.42
N LEU A 129 -3.50 8.14 -17.23
CA LEU A 129 -3.14 9.53 -16.98
C LEU A 129 -1.93 9.97 -17.81
N SER A 130 -0.93 9.10 -17.99
CA SER A 130 0.23 9.38 -18.85
C SER A 130 -0.18 9.56 -20.32
N ALA A 131 -1.08 8.71 -20.82
CA ALA A 131 -1.61 8.82 -22.18
C ALA A 131 -2.37 10.15 -22.36
N ARG A 132 -3.23 10.52 -21.42
CA ARG A 132 -3.97 11.80 -21.45
C ARG A 132 -3.06 13.02 -21.32
N ALA A 133 -2.03 12.95 -20.49
CA ALA A 133 -1.10 14.04 -20.27
C ALA A 133 -0.07 14.22 -21.39
N GLY A 134 0.01 13.28 -22.34
CA GLY A 134 1.00 13.29 -23.42
C GLY A 134 2.44 13.13 -22.91
N ARG A 135 2.64 12.66 -21.67
CA ARG A 135 3.97 12.45 -21.06
C ARG A 135 3.93 11.33 -20.04
N VAL A 136 5.09 10.77 -19.74
CA VAL A 136 5.21 9.79 -18.65
C VAL A 136 4.91 10.47 -17.31
N VAL A 137 3.94 9.93 -16.59
CA VAL A 137 3.61 10.31 -15.21
C VAL A 137 4.37 9.39 -14.26
N THR A 138 5.13 10.01 -13.37
CA THR A 138 5.88 9.30 -12.35
C THR A 138 4.96 8.77 -11.27
N GLN A 139 5.43 7.76 -10.56
CA GLN A 139 4.68 7.20 -9.45
C GLN A 139 4.45 8.21 -8.32
N LEU A 140 5.43 9.08 -8.05
CA LEU A 140 5.28 10.15 -7.06
C LEU A 140 4.16 11.11 -7.42
N GLU A 141 4.07 11.51 -8.69
CA GLU A 141 2.99 12.38 -9.18
C GLU A 141 1.62 11.73 -8.99
N LEU A 142 1.49 10.46 -9.38
CA LEU A 142 0.24 9.72 -9.18
C LEU A 142 -0.14 9.63 -7.70
N HIS A 143 0.80 9.24 -6.83
CA HIS A 143 0.50 9.12 -5.41
C HIS A 143 0.13 10.48 -4.81
N ARG A 144 0.77 11.56 -5.24
CA ARG A 144 0.41 12.91 -4.77
C ARG A 144 -1.02 13.27 -5.14
N LEU A 145 -1.47 12.86 -6.34
CA LEU A 145 -2.85 13.03 -6.81
C LEU A 145 -3.86 12.13 -6.07
N ALA A 146 -3.48 10.88 -5.79
CA ALA A 146 -4.29 10.00 -4.95
C ALA A 146 -4.50 10.60 -3.56
N ILE A 147 -3.44 11.19 -2.99
CA ILE A 147 -3.50 11.88 -1.70
C ILE A 147 -4.39 13.12 -1.78
N SER A 148 -4.33 13.93 -2.86
CA SER A 148 -5.20 15.11 -3.00
C SER A 148 -6.67 14.76 -3.05
N ILE A 149 -7.04 13.65 -3.72
CA ILE A 149 -8.43 13.18 -3.77
C ILE A 149 -8.94 12.87 -2.35
N VAL A 150 -8.15 12.15 -1.54
CA VAL A 150 -8.54 11.81 -0.16
C VAL A 150 -8.51 13.03 0.76
N ALA A 151 -7.53 13.91 0.57
CA ALA A 151 -7.38 15.11 1.39
C ALA A 151 -8.35 16.23 0.99
N GLU A 152 -9.07 16.09 -0.12
CA GLU A 152 -9.92 17.13 -0.73
C GLU A 152 -9.14 18.44 -0.91
N GLN A 153 -7.92 18.34 -1.44
CA GLN A 153 -6.95 19.45 -1.52
C GLN A 153 -6.08 19.45 -2.75
#